data_AF-A0AAW5HNH1-F1
#
_entry.id   AF-A0AAW5HNH1-F1
#
_cell.length_a   1.000
_cell.length_b   1.000
_cell.length_c   1.000
_cell.angle_alpha   90.00
_cell.angle_beta   90.00
_cell.angle_gamma   90.00
#
_symmetry.space_group_name_H-M   'P 1'
#
loop_
_entity.id
_entity.type
_entity.pdbx_description
1 polymer ?
#
loop_
_entity_poly.entity_id
_entity_poly.type
_entity_poly.pdbx_seq_one_letter_code
_entity_poly.pdbx_strand_id
1 'polypeptide(L)'
;MSFFKNILGGHHGRENHGGGKHHSGGHGAEQYDRHGRQQGCDGGNQVYDGGRPATPAPIKDLQGCRQCRTANDPSARFCLNCGTPLSSGCTACGSLLSAGARFCSQCGQATL
;
A
#
# COMPACT_ATOMS: atom_id res chain seq x y z
N MET A 1 -22.05 37.03 55.57
CA MET A 1 -21.21 36.75 56.74
C MET A 1 -19.81 37.24 56.45
N SER A 2 -19.49 38.49 56.82
CA SER A 2 -18.12 39.02 56.73
C SER A 2 -17.26 38.32 57.77
N PHE A 3 -16.36 37.45 57.35
CA PHE A 3 -15.26 36.99 58.18
C PHE A 3 -14.07 36.79 57.26
N PHE A 4 -13.16 37.77 57.27
CA PHE A 4 -11.72 37.55 57.37
C PHE A 4 -11.08 36.60 56.32
N LYS A 5 -10.03 36.96 55.60
CA LYS A 5 -9.04 38.02 55.73
C LYS A 5 -8.09 37.76 54.56
N ASN A 6 -7.64 38.82 53.88
CA ASN A 6 -6.32 38.85 53.25
C ASN A 6 -5.32 38.10 54.13
N ILE A 7 -4.40 37.33 53.58
CA ILE A 7 -2.99 37.40 54.00
C ILE A 7 -2.11 36.61 53.02
N LEU A 8 -1.28 37.40 52.34
CA LEU A 8 0.11 37.18 52.00
C LEU A 8 0.53 35.85 51.33
N GLY A 9 1.05 36.04 50.11
CA GLY A 9 2.50 36.00 49.99
C GLY A 9 3.06 34.61 49.75
N GLY A 10 2.94 34.17 48.49
CA GLY A 10 3.72 33.07 47.97
C GLY A 10 5.22 33.34 48.08
N HIS A 11 5.91 32.40 48.72
CA HIS A 11 7.35 32.33 48.79
C HIS A 11 7.97 32.01 47.41
N HIS A 12 9.16 32.56 47.24
CA HIS A 12 10.06 32.47 46.10
C HIS A 12 10.41 31.03 45.65
N GLY A 13 10.70 30.91 44.36
CA GLY A 13 11.44 29.80 43.73
C GLY A 13 11.06 29.69 42.25
N ARG A 14 11.69 30.41 41.30
CA ARG A 14 12.95 30.04 40.62
C ARG A 14 12.94 28.53 40.25
N GLU A 15 13.03 28.07 39.00
CA GLU A 15 13.74 28.57 37.83
C GLU A 15 13.13 28.06 36.50
N ASN A 16 13.62 28.70 35.44
CA ASN A 16 13.27 28.64 34.02
C ASN A 16 13.20 27.24 33.37
N HIS A 17 12.19 27.03 32.53
CA HIS A 17 12.29 26.16 31.36
C HIS A 17 11.68 26.85 30.13
N GLY A 18 12.56 27.30 29.23
CA GLY A 18 12.21 27.69 27.87
C GLY A 18 12.28 26.47 26.95
N GLY A 19 11.32 26.36 26.02
CA GLY A 19 11.32 25.33 24.99
C GLY A 19 9.91 24.92 24.61
N GLY A 20 9.29 25.70 23.73
CA GLY A 20 7.91 25.50 23.32
C GLY A 20 7.69 24.41 22.27
N LYS A 21 6.45 23.91 22.29
CA LYS A 21 5.59 23.50 21.16
C LYS A 21 5.85 22.13 20.53
N HIS A 22 5.15 21.13 21.05
CA HIS A 22 4.52 20.10 20.22
C HIS A 22 3.03 20.04 20.57
N HIS A 23 2.21 20.04 19.52
CA HIS A 23 0.77 20.22 19.62
C HIS A 23 0.06 18.99 20.20
N SER A 24 -0.91 19.35 21.03
CA SER A 24 -1.95 18.60 21.73
C SER A 24 -2.85 17.75 20.83
N GLY A 25 -3.16 16.52 21.25
CA GLY A 25 -4.28 15.78 20.68
C GLY A 25 -4.42 14.32 21.11
N GLY A 26 -4.59 14.04 22.41
CA GLY A 26 -5.03 12.73 22.90
C GLY A 26 -6.07 12.92 24.01
N HIS A 27 -7.34 12.64 23.70
CA HIS A 27 -8.44 12.61 24.67
C HIS A 27 -8.42 11.30 25.45
N GLY A 28 -8.38 11.41 26.79
CA GLY A 28 -9.07 10.54 27.78
C GLY A 28 -8.80 9.03 27.77
N ALA A 29 -8.77 8.31 28.87
CA ALA A 29 -9.15 8.65 30.22
C ALA A 29 -8.62 7.55 31.16
N GLU A 30 -8.14 8.00 32.32
CA GLU A 30 -8.48 7.46 33.64
C GLU A 30 -8.10 6.01 33.99
N GLN A 31 -7.18 5.96 34.94
CA GLN A 31 -6.73 4.83 35.72
C GLN A 31 -7.82 4.40 36.72
N TYR A 32 -8.05 3.10 36.88
CA TYR A 32 -8.09 2.49 38.21
C TYR A 32 -7.82 0.97 38.17
N ASP A 33 -6.95 0.54 39.10
CA ASP A 33 -6.74 -0.79 39.68
C ASP A 33 -6.33 -1.99 38.79
N ARG A 34 -5.00 -2.16 38.74
CA ARG A 34 -4.19 -3.39 38.69
C ARG A 34 -4.99 -4.70 38.91
N HIS A 35 -5.18 -5.50 37.85
CA HIS A 35 -4.85 -6.93 37.74
C HIS A 35 -5.20 -7.46 36.32
N GLY A 36 -4.19 -7.92 35.57
CA GLY A 36 -4.41 -8.86 34.46
C GLY A 36 -4.09 -8.36 33.05
N ARG A 37 -3.19 -9.11 32.41
CA ARG A 37 -2.96 -9.16 30.96
C ARG A 37 -2.03 -8.08 30.40
N GLN A 38 -0.76 -8.46 30.33
CA GLN A 38 0.11 -8.09 29.21
C GLN A 38 -0.68 -8.38 27.92
N GLN A 39 -1.36 -7.38 27.40
CA GLN A 39 -1.88 -7.39 26.05
C GLN A 39 -0.66 -7.12 25.18
N GLY A 40 0.04 -8.21 24.85
CA GLY A 40 0.95 -8.19 23.72
C GLY A 40 0.18 -7.64 22.52
N CYS A 41 0.90 -6.93 21.66
CA CYS A 41 0.53 -6.86 20.26
C CYS A 41 0.58 -8.29 19.69
N ASP A 42 -0.42 -9.12 20.00
CA ASP A 42 -0.80 -10.27 19.20
C ASP A 42 -1.38 -9.70 17.90
N GLY A 43 -0.49 -9.10 17.10
CA GLY A 43 -0.71 -8.85 15.69
C GLY A 43 -0.99 -10.21 15.10
N GLY A 44 -2.29 -10.50 14.93
CA GLY A 44 -2.79 -11.78 14.51
C GLY A 44 -1.92 -12.31 13.39
N ASN A 45 -1.36 -13.49 13.60
CA ASN A 45 -0.93 -14.36 12.52
C ASN A 45 -2.18 -14.65 11.69
N GLN A 46 -2.54 -13.71 10.82
CA GLN A 46 -3.33 -13.99 9.65
C GLN A 46 -2.48 -14.96 8.85
N VAL A 47 -2.73 -16.24 9.11
CA VAL A 47 -2.46 -17.32 8.18
C VAL A 47 -3.05 -16.83 6.87
N TYR A 48 -2.18 -16.48 5.94
CA TYR A 48 -2.56 -16.33 4.56
C TYR A 48 -3.11 -17.71 4.16
N ASP A 49 -4.43 -17.84 4.06
CA ASP A 49 -5.04 -18.98 3.37
C ASP A 49 -4.79 -18.76 1.86
N GLY A 50 -3.52 -18.83 1.47
CA GLY A 50 -3.03 -18.69 0.09
C GLY A 50 -3.12 -20.02 -0.65
N GLY A 51 -4.10 -20.85 -0.31
CA GLY A 51 -4.20 -22.24 -0.73
C GLY A 51 -4.99 -22.44 -2.03
N ARG A 52 -4.76 -21.62 -3.06
CA ARG A 52 -5.00 -22.10 -4.43
C ARG A 52 -3.65 -22.55 -4.98
N PRO A 53 -3.42 -23.85 -5.19
CA PRO A 53 -2.28 -24.25 -6.00
C PRO A 53 -2.52 -23.62 -7.38
N ALA A 54 -1.70 -22.63 -7.72
CA ALA A 54 -1.53 -22.24 -9.11
C ALA A 54 -0.94 -23.48 -9.79
N THR A 55 -1.80 -24.34 -10.32
CA THR A 55 -1.36 -25.36 -11.26
C THR A 55 -0.59 -24.61 -12.33
N PRO A 56 0.72 -24.86 -12.50
CA PRO A 56 1.45 -24.23 -13.58
C PRO A 56 0.76 -24.64 -14.87
N ALA A 57 0.20 -23.66 -15.59
CA ALA A 57 -0.31 -23.91 -16.92
C ALA A 57 0.80 -24.57 -17.74
N PRO A 58 0.50 -25.58 -18.58
CA PRO A 58 1.50 -26.21 -19.40
C PRO A 58 2.22 -25.13 -20.22
N ILE A 59 3.55 -25.07 -20.09
CA ILE A 59 4.47 -24.10 -20.72
C ILE A 59 4.55 -24.29 -22.27
N LYS A 60 3.46 -24.71 -22.91
CA LYS A 60 3.45 -25.12 -24.32
C LYS A 60 3.31 -23.95 -25.29
N ASP A 61 3.04 -22.74 -24.81
CA ASP A 61 2.74 -21.58 -25.65
C ASP A 61 3.67 -20.37 -25.39
N LEU A 62 4.96 -20.61 -25.10
CA LEU A 62 5.93 -19.52 -24.98
C LEU A 62 6.06 -18.73 -26.30
N GLN A 63 5.97 -17.41 -26.23
CA GLN A 63 6.20 -16.53 -27.38
C GLN A 63 7.63 -15.98 -27.38
N GLY A 64 8.29 -16.05 -28.53
CA GLY A 64 9.62 -15.47 -28.71
C GLY A 64 9.55 -13.96 -28.94
N CYS A 65 10.38 -13.20 -28.22
CA CYS A 65 10.56 -11.77 -28.52
C CYS A 65 11.18 -11.59 -29.91
N ARG A 66 10.58 -10.74 -30.76
CA ARG A 66 11.12 -10.46 -32.11
C ARG A 66 12.44 -9.67 -32.12
N GLN A 67 12.82 -9.07 -31.00
CA GLN A 67 14.07 -8.30 -30.89
C GLN A 67 15.21 -9.13 -30.29
N CYS A 68 15.00 -9.73 -29.11
CA CYS A 68 16.07 -10.44 -28.39
C CYS A 68 15.90 -11.97 -28.35
N ARG A 69 14.82 -12.52 -28.93
CA ARG A 69 14.49 -13.96 -28.96
C ARG A 69 14.24 -14.63 -27.60
N THR A 70 14.27 -13.89 -26.49
CA THR A 70 13.85 -14.41 -25.18
C THR A 70 12.44 -15.00 -25.27
N ALA A 71 12.25 -16.18 -24.68
CA ALA A 71 10.94 -16.80 -24.52
C ALA A 71 10.17 -16.09 -23.40
N ASN A 72 8.92 -15.70 -23.68
CA ASN A 72 8.05 -15.01 -22.73
C ASN A 72 6.74 -15.76 -22.61
N ASP A 73 6.04 -15.55 -21.50
CA ASP A 73 4.67 -16.03 -21.33
C ASP A 73 3.78 -15.51 -22.48
N PRO A 74 2.86 -16.32 -23.03
CA PRO A 74 1.92 -15.87 -24.06
C PRO A 74 1.05 -14.69 -23.61
N SER A 75 0.84 -14.52 -22.31
CA SER A 75 0.11 -13.39 -21.71
C SER A 75 0.99 -12.17 -21.46
N ALA A 76 2.32 -12.27 -21.63
CA ALA A 76 3.24 -11.16 -21.40
C ALA A 76 3.03 -10.02 -22.40
N ARG A 77 2.89 -8.79 -21.89
CA ARG A 77 2.73 -7.57 -22.72
C ARG A 77 4.05 -7.02 -23.23
N PHE A 78 5.12 -7.22 -22.46
CA PHE A 78 6.47 -6.74 -22.73
C PHE A 78 7.46 -7.90 -22.54
N CYS A 79 8.57 -7.83 -23.25
CA CYS A 79 9.64 -8.81 -23.08
C CYS A 79 10.31 -8.65 -21.71
N LEU A 80 10.43 -9.75 -20.97
CA LEU A 80 11.07 -9.77 -19.65
C LEU A 80 12.58 -9.47 -19.67
N ASN A 81 13.21 -9.54 -20.85
CA ASN A 81 14.64 -9.29 -21.02
C ASN A 81 14.94 -7.90 -21.62
N CYS A 82 14.24 -7.51 -22.68
CA CYS A 82 14.55 -6.26 -23.40
C CYS A 82 13.44 -5.19 -23.33
N GLY A 83 12.30 -5.47 -22.68
CA GLY A 83 11.20 -4.51 -22.52
C GLY A 83 10.39 -4.21 -23.79
N THR A 84 10.75 -4.76 -24.95
CA THR A 84 10.00 -4.55 -26.20
C THR A 84 8.56 -5.06 -26.05
N PRO A 85 7.54 -4.30 -26.49
CA PRO A 85 6.16 -4.78 -26.48
C PRO A 85 6.03 -6.03 -27.35
N LEU A 86 5.39 -7.04 -26.79
CA LEU A 86 5.10 -8.31 -27.46
C LEU A 86 3.71 -8.29 -28.11
N SER A 87 2.84 -7.39 -27.65
CA SER A 87 1.52 -7.20 -28.22
C SER A 87 1.56 -6.32 -29.47
N SER A 88 0.72 -6.64 -30.44
CA SER A 88 0.56 -5.87 -31.68
C SER A 88 -0.09 -4.50 -31.43
N GLY A 89 0.24 -3.53 -32.28
CA GLY A 89 -0.50 -2.27 -32.34
C GLY A 89 -1.79 -2.41 -33.14
N CYS A 90 -2.81 -1.62 -32.80
CA CYS A 90 -4.02 -1.48 -33.58
C CYS A 90 -3.68 -0.86 -34.95
N THR A 91 -4.12 -1.48 -36.04
CA THR A 91 -3.88 -0.98 -37.40
C THR A 91 -4.60 0.34 -37.69
N ALA A 92 -5.71 0.62 -37.00
CA ALA A 92 -6.48 1.84 -37.21
C ALA A 92 -5.96 3.05 -36.42
N CYS A 93 -5.47 2.86 -35.19
CA CYS A 93 -5.09 3.98 -34.31
C CYS A 93 -3.69 3.87 -33.68
N GLY A 94 -2.95 2.79 -33.94
CA GLY A 94 -1.58 2.58 -33.44
C GLY A 94 -1.47 2.20 -31.95
N SER A 95 -2.57 2.21 -31.18
CA SER A 95 -2.52 1.86 -29.75
C SER A 95 -2.15 0.39 -29.52
N LEU A 96 -1.44 0.11 -28.43
CA LEU A 96 -1.06 -1.26 -28.05
C LEU A 96 -2.30 -2.09 -27.71
N LEU A 97 -2.47 -3.20 -28.42
CA LEU A 97 -3.51 -4.19 -28.13
C LEU A 97 -3.05 -5.06 -26.95
N SER A 98 -3.98 -5.66 -26.21
CA SER A 98 -3.63 -6.78 -25.33
C SER A 98 -3.39 -8.04 -26.16
N ALA A 99 -2.60 -8.97 -25.63
CA ALA A 99 -2.53 -10.33 -26.17
C ALA A 99 -3.95 -10.92 -26.28
N GLY A 100 -4.32 -11.41 -27.46
CA GLY A 100 -5.64 -12.00 -27.72
C GLY A 100 -6.83 -11.03 -27.77
N ALA A 101 -6.61 -9.70 -27.75
CA ALA A 101 -7.71 -8.73 -27.88
C ALA A 101 -8.41 -8.89 -29.24
N ARG A 102 -9.75 -8.93 -29.24
CA ARG A 102 -10.60 -8.98 -30.45
C ARG A 102 -10.99 -7.58 -30.97
N PHE A 103 -10.97 -6.59 -30.07
CA PHE A 103 -11.28 -5.19 -30.35
C PHE A 103 -10.27 -4.29 -29.64
N CYS A 104 -10.01 -3.13 -30.24
CA CYS A 104 -9.16 -2.10 -29.67
C CYS A 104 -9.86 -1.38 -28.51
N SER A 105 -9.24 -1.35 -27.33
CA SER A 105 -9.76 -0.63 -26.16
C SER A 105 -9.69 0.89 -26.28
N GLN A 106 -9.06 1.42 -27.33
CA GLN A 106 -8.94 2.87 -27.55
C GLN A 106 -9.89 3.39 -28.63
N CYS A 107 -10.13 2.63 -29.70
CA CYS A 107 -10.98 3.08 -30.81
C CYS A 107 -12.13 2.12 -31.16
N GLY A 108 -12.24 0.96 -30.52
CA GLY A 108 -13.30 -0.02 -30.77
C GLY A 108 -13.12 -0.85 -32.04
N GLN A 109 -12.14 -0.56 -32.89
CA GLN A 109 -11.89 -1.31 -34.13
C GLN A 109 -11.53 -2.77 -33.85
N ALA A 110 -12.06 -3.70 -34.65
CA ALA A 110 -11.67 -5.10 -34.61
C ALA A 110 -10.18 -5.29 -35.00
N THR A 111 -9.50 -6.21 -34.34
CA THR A 111 -8.04 -6.42 -34.42
C THR A 111 -7.63 -7.54 -35.40
N LEU A 112 -8.54 -7.90 -36.30
CA LEU A 112 -8.43 -8.97 -37.30
C LEU A 112 -7.29 -8.73 -38.29
#